data_AF-A0A815Z074-F1
#
_entry.id   AF-A0A815Z074-F1
#
_cell.length_a   1.000
_cell.length_b   1.000
_cell.length_c   1.000
_cell.angle_alpha   90.00
_cell.angle_beta   90.00
_cell.angle_gamma   90.00
#
_symmetry.space_group_name_H-M   'P 1'
#
loop_
_entity.id
_entity.type
_entity.pdbx_description
1 polymer ?
#
loop_
_entity_poly.entity_id
_entity_poly.type
_entity_poly.pdbx_seq_one_letter_code
_entity_poly.pdbx_strand_id
1 'polypeptide(L)'
;EIRQYCRIASVISKNFEITLENGHCRNSVGEILIGEIPSYQEKNSARLIAISDEEDISRGIVTLPKLRGQRSYLQAQHRQFRLLKYLEHDCRLLNKKCWLANIVWIALIDDDTRVNVPRLMELLRMSDFTRPLAIGHLLTDVQENRDDLIYHGGGAGMFFTRAAFEIVLPKLYNQCPFSKYNDVTLGACLTISHVERVHLSSFLSFRPVNLTFTLIVNVVSIHYMTVDDMQMASHIST
;
A
#
# COMPACT_ATOMS: atom_id res chain seq x y z
N GLU A 1 5.67 -12.68 -28.55
CA GLU A 1 5.28 -13.29 -27.26
C GLU A 1 6.36 -12.99 -26.22
N ILE A 2 6.09 -12.13 -25.25
CA ILE A 2 6.99 -11.94 -24.09
C ILE A 2 6.11 -12.16 -22.86
N ARG A 3 6.19 -13.38 -22.29
CA ARG A 3 5.65 -13.69 -20.97
C ARG A 3 6.73 -13.33 -19.95
N GLN A 4 6.67 -12.12 -19.39
CA GLN A 4 7.45 -11.80 -18.18
C GLN A 4 6.63 -12.24 -16.97
N TYR A 5 7.17 -13.21 -16.24
CA TYR A 5 6.55 -13.81 -15.07
C TYR A 5 6.85 -12.94 -13.85
N CYS A 6 5.82 -12.40 -13.18
CA CYS A 6 5.99 -11.82 -11.85
C CYS A 6 6.21 -12.99 -10.86
N ARG A 7 7.27 -12.95 -10.04
CA ARG A 7 7.48 -13.90 -8.94
C ARG A 7 7.15 -13.17 -7.65
N ILE A 8 6.07 -13.57 -6.99
CA ILE A 8 5.91 -13.25 -5.57
C ILE A 8 6.94 -14.11 -4.85
N ALA A 9 8.03 -13.48 -4.40
CA ALA A 9 8.89 -14.15 -3.45
C ALA A 9 8.06 -14.38 -2.19
N SER A 10 8.07 -15.63 -1.74
CA SER A 10 7.45 -16.11 -0.52
C SER A 10 7.48 -15.08 0.60
N VAL A 11 6.38 -14.93 1.34
CA VAL A 11 6.42 -14.43 2.71
C VAL A 11 7.32 -15.39 3.49
N ILE A 12 8.60 -15.06 3.63
CA ILE A 12 9.54 -15.86 4.42
C ILE A 12 9.16 -15.64 5.88
N SER A 13 8.38 -16.58 6.39
CA SER A 13 7.70 -16.61 7.69
C SER A 13 8.62 -16.64 8.92
N LYS A 14 9.90 -16.28 8.77
CA LYS A 14 10.84 -16.20 9.87
C LYS A 14 11.37 -14.80 10.15
N ASN A 15 11.44 -13.90 9.16
CA ASN A 15 11.98 -12.53 9.36
C ASN A 15 11.18 -11.39 8.68
N PHE A 16 10.00 -11.68 8.10
CA PHE A 16 9.02 -10.68 7.61
C PHE A 16 9.63 -9.54 6.78
N GLU A 17 10.33 -9.85 5.70
CA GLU A 17 10.60 -8.89 4.64
C GLU A 17 9.61 -9.17 3.50
N ILE A 18 8.85 -8.15 3.07
CA ILE A 18 7.91 -8.27 1.95
C ILE A 18 8.61 -7.69 0.73
N THR A 19 9.04 -8.60 -0.13
CA THR A 19 9.78 -8.32 -1.35
C THR A 19 9.05 -9.03 -2.48
N LEU A 20 8.58 -8.29 -3.47
CA LEU A 20 8.07 -8.85 -4.71
C LEU A 20 9.25 -8.87 -5.70
N GLU A 21 9.60 -10.04 -6.23
CA GLU A 21 10.70 -10.16 -7.20
C GLU A 21 10.24 -9.59 -8.54
N ASN A 22 10.80 -8.44 -8.90
CA ASN A 22 10.58 -7.82 -10.20
C ASN A 22 11.22 -8.65 -11.33
N GLY A 23 10.41 -9.41 -12.04
CA GLY A 23 10.44 -9.30 -13.50
C GLY A 23 9.71 -8.00 -13.85
N HIS A 24 10.22 -7.16 -14.75
CA HIS A 24 9.51 -5.95 -15.17
C HIS A 24 8.04 -6.25 -15.53
N CYS A 25 7.10 -5.98 -14.63
CA CYS A 25 5.68 -6.13 -14.90
C CYS A 25 5.22 -4.86 -15.66
N ARG A 26 5.74 -4.66 -16.88
CA ARG A 26 5.24 -3.60 -17.79
C ARG A 26 3.76 -3.91 -18.08
N ASN A 27 2.87 -3.13 -17.46
CA ASN A 27 1.43 -3.02 -17.72
C ASN A 27 0.49 -4.03 -17.02
N SER A 28 0.62 -4.38 -15.73
CA SER A 28 -0.42 -5.25 -15.13
C SER A 28 -0.61 -5.27 -13.63
N VAL A 29 0.24 -4.67 -12.80
CA VAL A 29 0.20 -5.00 -11.37
C VAL A 29 -0.08 -3.74 -10.57
N GLY A 30 -1.18 -3.77 -9.82
CA GLY A 30 -1.57 -2.73 -8.90
C GLY A 30 -1.93 -3.44 -7.62
N GLU A 31 -0.93 -4.02 -6.97
CA GLU A 31 -1.14 -4.91 -5.84
C GLU A 31 -1.39 -4.10 -4.57
N ILE A 32 -2.12 -4.66 -3.60
CA ILE A 32 -2.30 -4.03 -2.28
C ILE A 32 -1.56 -4.88 -1.25
N LEU A 33 -0.87 -4.24 -0.31
CA LEU A 33 -0.55 -4.83 0.98
C LEU A 33 -1.55 -4.36 2.04
N ILE A 34 -2.67 -5.05 2.27
CA ILE A 34 -3.52 -4.74 3.43
C ILE A 34 -2.96 -5.41 4.68
N GLY A 35 -1.89 -4.82 5.24
CA GLY A 35 -1.31 -5.22 6.52
C GLY A 35 -2.29 -5.01 7.67
N GLU A 36 -3.00 -6.05 8.11
CA GLU A 36 -3.57 -6.10 9.47
C GLU A 36 -2.40 -5.89 10.45
N ILE A 37 -2.51 -5.02 11.43
CA ILE A 37 -1.53 -4.96 12.52
C ILE A 37 -2.33 -5.01 13.80
N PRO A 38 -2.41 -6.17 14.47
CA PRO A 38 -3.22 -6.29 15.68
C PRO A 38 -2.71 -5.34 16.76
N SER A 39 -3.64 -4.93 17.62
CA SER A 39 -3.30 -4.21 18.84
C SER A 39 -2.46 -5.07 19.78
N TYR A 40 -1.85 -4.38 20.76
CA TYR A 40 -0.84 -4.77 21.75
C TYR A 40 -0.92 -6.18 22.38
N GLN A 41 -2.02 -6.94 22.22
CA GLN A 41 -2.24 -8.22 22.90
C GLN A 41 -2.29 -9.46 22.00
N GLU A 42 -2.38 -9.35 20.67
CA GLU A 42 -2.28 -10.50 19.76
C GLU A 42 -1.03 -10.39 18.88
N LYS A 43 -0.33 -11.52 18.70
CA LYS A 43 0.95 -11.65 17.98
C LYS A 43 0.97 -10.81 16.70
N ASN A 44 1.99 -9.97 16.57
CA ASN A 44 2.44 -9.24 15.36
C ASN A 44 2.09 -9.97 14.05
N SER A 45 0.92 -9.71 13.47
CA SER A 45 0.48 -10.44 12.28
C SER A 45 0.02 -9.47 11.19
N ALA A 46 0.85 -9.30 10.17
CA ALA A 46 0.46 -8.68 8.91
C ALA A 46 -0.35 -9.63 8.03
N ARG A 47 -1.44 -9.12 7.43
CA ARG A 47 -2.11 -9.78 6.29
C ARG A 47 -1.68 -9.12 4.98
N LEU A 48 -1.74 -9.84 3.86
CA LEU A 48 -1.39 -9.33 2.54
C LEU A 48 -2.49 -9.78 1.57
N ILE A 49 -2.98 -8.86 0.74
CA ILE A 49 -4.00 -9.12 -0.28
C ILE A 49 -3.56 -8.48 -1.60
N ALA A 50 -2.79 -9.22 -2.38
CA ALA A 50 -2.39 -8.79 -3.71
C ALA A 50 -3.59 -8.76 -4.67
N ILE A 51 -3.74 -7.69 -5.46
CA ILE A 51 -4.79 -7.56 -6.47
C ILE A 51 -4.22 -7.21 -7.83
N SER A 52 -4.75 -7.82 -8.88
CA SER A 52 -4.33 -7.58 -10.24
C SER A 52 -5.53 -7.56 -11.21
N ASP A 53 -5.29 -7.28 -12.49
CA ASP A 53 -6.28 -7.49 -13.56
C ASP A 53 -6.45 -8.95 -13.96
N GLU A 54 -5.66 -9.86 -13.41
CA GLU A 54 -5.88 -11.30 -13.54
C GLU A 54 -5.76 -11.96 -12.17
N GLU A 55 -6.47 -13.07 -11.97
CA GLU A 55 -6.33 -13.87 -10.77
C GLU A 55 -5.13 -14.81 -10.91
N ASP A 56 -4.35 -14.95 -9.84
CA ASP A 56 -3.33 -15.97 -9.73
C ASP A 56 -3.34 -16.56 -8.32
N ILE A 57 -4.14 -17.62 -8.17
CA ILE A 57 -4.33 -18.33 -6.90
C ILE A 57 -3.00 -18.91 -6.40
N SER A 58 -2.10 -19.34 -7.31
CA SER A 58 -0.81 -19.92 -6.93
C SER A 58 0.10 -18.92 -6.22
N ARG A 59 -0.13 -17.63 -6.46
CA ARG A 59 0.59 -16.50 -5.87
C ARG A 59 -0.23 -15.75 -4.82
N GLY A 60 -1.48 -16.14 -4.57
CA GLY A 60 -2.38 -15.42 -3.67
C GLY A 60 -2.84 -14.06 -4.21
N ILE A 61 -2.79 -13.87 -5.53
CA ILE A 61 -3.26 -12.66 -6.22
C ILE A 61 -4.73 -12.85 -6.56
N VAL A 62 -5.57 -11.91 -6.10
CA VAL A 62 -7.00 -11.89 -6.40
C VAL A 62 -7.32 -10.90 -7.52
N THR A 63 -8.50 -11.02 -8.11
CA THR A 63 -9.03 -10.00 -9.01
C THR A 63 -10.52 -9.80 -8.75
N LEU A 64 -11.03 -8.62 -9.11
CA LEU A 64 -12.48 -8.40 -9.15
C LEU A 64 -12.98 -8.65 -10.57
N PRO A 65 -14.19 -9.20 -10.77
CA PRO A 65 -14.73 -9.45 -12.10
C PRO A 65 -14.68 -8.22 -13.02
N LYS A 66 -14.92 -7.02 -12.47
CA LYS A 66 -14.88 -5.75 -13.21
C LYS A 66 -13.47 -5.25 -13.55
N LEU A 67 -12.42 -5.85 -12.99
CA LEU A 67 -11.03 -5.47 -13.24
C LEU A 67 -10.33 -6.40 -14.24
N ARG A 68 -10.97 -7.53 -14.60
CA ARG A 68 -10.35 -8.54 -15.45
C ARG A 68 -9.92 -7.98 -16.81
N GLY A 69 -8.66 -8.20 -17.17
CA GLY A 69 -8.05 -7.75 -18.42
C GLY A 69 -7.82 -6.23 -18.55
N GLN A 70 -8.06 -5.45 -17.50
CA GLN A 70 -7.86 -3.98 -17.52
C GLN A 70 -6.41 -3.58 -17.28
N ARG A 71 -5.53 -3.84 -18.27
CA ARG A 71 -4.06 -3.79 -18.14
C ARG A 71 -3.41 -2.41 -18.16
N SER A 72 -4.10 -1.37 -18.59
CA SER A 72 -3.44 -0.08 -18.78
C SER A 72 -3.02 0.55 -17.44
N TYR A 73 -1.95 1.35 -17.47
CA TYR A 73 -1.49 2.09 -16.29
C TYR A 73 -2.63 2.87 -15.62
N LEU A 74 -3.43 3.61 -16.40
CA LEU A 74 -4.56 4.40 -15.88
C LEU A 74 -5.67 3.53 -15.28
N GLN A 75 -5.88 2.32 -15.83
CA GLN A 75 -6.83 1.37 -15.27
C GLN A 75 -6.31 0.76 -13.95
N ALA A 76 -5.00 0.65 -13.78
CA ALA A 76 -4.37 0.10 -12.58
C ALA A 76 -4.50 1.01 -11.36
N GLN A 77 -4.38 2.33 -11.55
CA GLN A 77 -4.33 3.33 -10.47
C GLN A 77 -5.35 3.07 -9.35
N HIS A 78 -6.62 2.86 -9.73
CA HIS A 78 -7.73 2.81 -8.77
C HIS A 78 -8.13 1.39 -8.31
N ARG A 79 -7.39 0.34 -8.68
CA ARG A 79 -7.73 -1.05 -8.31
C ARG A 79 -7.77 -1.25 -6.81
N GLN A 80 -6.82 -0.61 -6.11
CA GLN A 80 -6.69 -0.75 -4.67
C GLN A 80 -7.95 -0.27 -3.92
N PHE A 81 -8.45 0.91 -4.26
CA PHE A 81 -9.68 1.44 -3.68
C PHE A 81 -10.93 0.66 -4.06
N ARG A 82 -10.98 0.11 -5.28
CA ARG A 82 -12.09 -0.74 -5.72
C ARG A 82 -12.16 -2.02 -4.88
N LEU A 83 -11.02 -2.62 -4.56
CA LEU A 83 -10.98 -3.75 -3.63
C LEU A 83 -11.46 -3.34 -2.25
N LEU A 84 -10.95 -2.25 -1.70
CA LEU A 84 -11.37 -1.76 -0.39
C LEU A 84 -12.89 -1.51 -0.32
N LYS A 85 -13.47 -0.89 -1.35
CA LYS A 85 -14.94 -0.71 -1.45
C LYS A 85 -15.69 -2.04 -1.55
N TYR A 86 -15.19 -2.98 -2.33
CA TYR A 86 -15.80 -4.31 -2.46
C TYR A 86 -15.80 -5.04 -1.11
N LEU A 87 -14.66 -5.04 -0.45
CA LEU A 87 -14.44 -5.67 0.84
C LEU A 87 -15.26 -5.03 1.98
N GLU A 88 -15.45 -3.71 1.95
CA GLU A 88 -16.31 -2.99 2.90
C GLU A 88 -17.80 -3.27 2.65
N HIS A 89 -18.21 -3.30 1.38
CA HIS A 89 -19.57 -3.65 0.99
C HIS A 89 -19.94 -5.06 1.47
N ASP A 90 -19.06 -6.04 1.25
CA ASP A 90 -19.25 -7.42 1.69
C ASP A 90 -19.33 -7.54 3.22
N CYS A 91 -18.56 -6.73 3.96
CA CYS A 91 -18.64 -6.67 5.42
C CYS A 91 -20.00 -6.10 5.89
N ARG A 92 -20.46 -4.96 5.36
CA ARG A 92 -21.66 -4.28 5.86
C ARG A 92 -22.97 -4.93 5.46
N LEU A 93 -23.08 -5.41 4.22
CA LEU A 93 -24.38 -5.81 3.64
C LEU A 93 -24.65 -7.31 3.69
N LEU A 94 -23.62 -8.15 3.70
CA LEU A 94 -23.81 -9.61 3.62
C LEU A 94 -23.82 -10.29 5.00
N ASN A 95 -23.74 -9.54 6.09
CA ASN A 95 -23.63 -10.03 7.48
C ASN A 95 -22.58 -11.15 7.63
N LYS A 96 -21.55 -11.11 6.77
CA LYS A 96 -20.41 -12.03 6.80
C LYS A 96 -19.42 -11.53 7.83
N LYS A 97 -18.55 -12.43 8.30
CA LYS A 97 -17.44 -12.07 9.21
C LYS A 97 -16.65 -10.91 8.61
N CYS A 98 -16.77 -9.74 9.23
CA CYS A 98 -16.09 -8.55 8.77
C CYS A 98 -14.59 -8.72 8.99
N TRP A 99 -13.84 -8.92 7.92
CA TRP A 99 -12.39 -9.09 7.98
C TRP A 99 -11.69 -7.83 8.51
N LEU A 100 -12.34 -6.66 8.45
CA LEU A 100 -11.88 -5.39 9.02
C LEU A 100 -12.08 -5.26 10.53
N ALA A 101 -12.84 -6.14 11.18
CA ALA A 101 -13.24 -5.98 12.58
C ALA A 101 -12.05 -5.80 13.54
N ASN A 102 -10.89 -6.40 13.23
CA ASN A 102 -9.67 -6.35 14.05
C ASN A 102 -8.53 -5.57 13.38
N ILE A 103 -8.79 -4.94 12.24
CA ILE A 103 -7.76 -4.18 11.50
C ILE A 103 -7.73 -2.75 12.06
N VAL A 104 -6.56 -2.30 12.53
CA VAL A 104 -6.38 -0.92 13.02
C VAL A 104 -5.56 -0.05 12.06
N TRP A 105 -4.80 -0.67 11.16
CA TRP A 105 -4.02 -0.01 10.11
C TRP A 105 -4.32 -0.65 8.76
N ILE A 106 -4.35 0.16 7.72
CA ILE A 106 -4.47 -0.25 6.33
C ILE A 106 -3.32 0.39 5.58
N ALA A 107 -2.68 -0.40 4.71
CA ALA A 107 -1.61 0.08 3.85
C ALA A 107 -1.98 -0.16 2.38
N LEU A 108 -1.55 0.76 1.53
CA LEU A 108 -1.65 0.68 0.08
C LEU A 108 -0.24 0.84 -0.46
N ILE A 109 0.29 -0.16 -1.14
CA ILE A 109 1.72 -0.27 -1.45
C ILE A 109 1.86 -0.85 -2.84
N ASP A 110 2.73 -0.24 -3.65
CA ASP A 110 3.00 -0.69 -5.01
C ASP A 110 3.90 -1.94 -5.03
N ASP A 111 3.87 -2.68 -6.14
CA ASP A 111 4.57 -3.96 -6.28
C ASP A 111 6.10 -3.84 -6.36
N ASP A 112 6.59 -2.65 -6.67
CA ASP A 112 8.01 -2.30 -6.71
C ASP A 112 8.48 -1.52 -5.47
N THR A 113 7.71 -1.58 -4.38
CA THR A 113 8.01 -0.93 -3.11
C THR A 113 8.45 -1.94 -2.07
N ARG A 114 9.71 -1.82 -1.60
CA ARG A 114 10.19 -2.62 -0.45
C ARG A 114 9.60 -2.06 0.83
N VAL A 115 9.14 -2.94 1.71
CA VAL A 115 8.70 -2.57 3.07
C VAL A 115 9.51 -3.32 4.11
N ASN A 116 10.17 -2.57 4.99
CA ASN A 116 10.81 -3.08 6.19
C ASN A 116 9.74 -3.29 7.28
N VAL A 117 9.13 -4.48 7.33
CA VAL A 117 8.03 -4.76 8.25
C VAL A 117 8.42 -4.59 9.72
N PRO A 118 9.59 -5.04 10.22
CA PRO A 118 9.98 -4.76 11.59
C PRO A 118 9.96 -3.27 11.94
N ARG A 119 10.52 -2.42 11.06
CA ARG A 119 10.55 -0.97 11.27
C ARG A 119 9.16 -0.34 11.17
N LEU A 120 8.35 -0.81 10.22
CA LEU A 120 6.95 -0.40 10.09
C LEU A 120 6.16 -0.72 11.37
N MET A 121 6.29 -1.94 11.90
CA MET A 121 5.58 -2.38 13.10
C MET A 121 5.97 -1.55 14.33
N GLU A 122 7.26 -1.23 14.48
CA GLU A 122 7.74 -0.33 15.53
C GLU A 122 7.08 1.05 15.43
N LEU A 123 7.11 1.66 14.23
CA LEU A 123 6.50 2.95 13.95
C LEU A 123 4.99 2.96 14.27
N LEU A 124 4.26 1.94 13.82
CA LEU A 124 2.81 1.89 13.96
C LEU A 124 2.37 1.62 15.40
N ARG A 125 3.16 0.92 16.21
CA ARG A 125 2.89 0.76 17.65
C ARG A 125 3.04 2.04 18.45
N MET A 126 3.92 2.95 18.02
CA MET A 126 4.11 4.24 18.68
C MET A 126 3.06 5.28 18.29
N SER A 127 2.23 4.96 17.29
CA SER A 127 1.23 5.86 16.72
C SER A 127 -0.15 5.63 17.37
N ASP A 128 -0.90 6.70 17.62
CA ASP A 128 -2.28 6.60 18.12
C ASP A 128 -3.23 6.19 16.99
N PHE A 129 -3.53 4.87 16.92
CA PHE A 129 -4.40 4.30 15.89
C PHE A 129 -5.89 4.64 16.07
N THR A 130 -6.28 5.25 17.21
CA THR A 130 -7.68 5.61 17.48
C THR A 130 -8.10 6.89 16.77
N ARG A 131 -7.13 7.71 16.34
CA ARG A 131 -7.37 8.96 15.61
C ARG A 131 -7.38 8.74 14.11
N PRO A 132 -8.18 9.52 13.34
CA PRO A 132 -8.08 9.56 11.89
C PRO A 132 -6.73 10.12 11.44
N LEU A 133 -5.79 9.21 11.19
CA LEU A 133 -4.41 9.49 10.83
C LEU A 133 -4.00 8.76 9.54
N ALA A 134 -3.28 9.46 8.68
CA ALA A 134 -2.57 8.93 7.51
C ALA A 134 -1.08 9.32 7.56
N ILE A 135 -0.19 8.35 7.35
CA ILE A 135 1.27 8.53 7.44
C ILE A 135 1.97 8.03 6.17
N GLY A 136 3.13 8.63 5.87
CA GLY A 136 3.98 8.24 4.75
C GLY A 136 4.80 9.42 4.23
N HIS A 137 5.21 9.34 2.96
CA HIS A 137 5.96 10.42 2.31
C HIS A 137 5.00 11.44 1.69
N LEU A 138 4.91 12.65 2.24
CA LEU A 138 4.11 13.73 1.65
C LEU A 138 4.81 14.37 0.43
N LEU A 139 4.05 14.53 -0.64
CA LEU A 139 4.37 15.23 -1.88
C LEU A 139 3.39 16.38 -2.12
N THR A 140 3.75 17.32 -3.00
CA THR A 140 2.89 18.41 -3.48
C THR A 140 2.59 18.22 -4.96
N ASP A 141 1.35 18.46 -5.38
CA ASP A 141 0.91 18.22 -6.76
C ASP A 141 1.16 19.40 -7.69
N VAL A 142 2.39 19.51 -8.19
CA VAL A 142 2.76 20.49 -9.22
C VAL A 142 2.22 20.07 -10.60
N GLN A 143 1.89 18.80 -10.82
CA GLN A 143 1.53 18.27 -12.15
C GLN A 143 0.07 18.53 -12.54
N GLU A 144 -0.85 18.60 -11.58
CA GLU A 144 -2.26 18.97 -11.82
C GLU A 144 -2.53 20.48 -11.62
N ASN A 145 -1.49 21.32 -11.54
CA ASN A 145 -1.61 22.75 -11.17
C ASN A 145 -2.38 22.96 -9.86
N ARG A 146 -2.18 22.05 -8.89
CA ARG A 146 -2.75 22.14 -7.54
C ARG A 146 -1.61 22.28 -6.54
N ASP A 147 -0.96 23.43 -6.62
CA ASP A 147 0.19 23.77 -5.77
C ASP A 147 -0.13 23.71 -4.27
N ASP A 148 -1.41 23.67 -3.90
CA ASP A 148 -1.92 23.57 -2.53
C ASP A 148 -2.26 22.13 -2.10
N LEU A 149 -2.29 21.16 -3.02
CA LEU A 149 -2.63 19.78 -2.68
C LEU A 149 -1.41 19.01 -2.18
N ILE A 150 -1.49 18.61 -0.91
CA ILE A 150 -0.55 17.70 -0.27
C ILE A 150 -1.12 16.28 -0.27
N TYR A 151 -0.34 15.29 -0.68
CA TYR A 151 -0.77 13.89 -0.72
C TYR A 151 0.38 12.95 -0.36
N HIS A 152 0.06 11.73 0.06
CA HIS A 152 1.06 10.70 0.31
C HIS A 152 1.46 10.05 -1.01
N GLY A 153 2.74 10.07 -1.40
CA GLY A 153 3.17 9.47 -2.67
C GLY A 153 2.93 7.97 -2.69
N GLY A 154 2.14 7.49 -3.66
CA GLY A 154 1.69 6.08 -3.75
C GLY A 154 2.84 5.09 -3.68
N GLY A 155 3.93 5.37 -4.41
CA GLY A 155 5.12 4.52 -4.45
C GLY A 155 5.89 4.40 -3.13
N ALA A 156 5.75 5.33 -2.18
CA ALA A 156 6.33 5.12 -0.85
C ALA A 156 5.46 4.22 0.05
N GLY A 157 4.28 3.86 -0.42
CA GLY A 157 3.21 3.29 0.39
C GLY A 157 2.44 4.37 1.16
N MET A 158 1.12 4.22 1.16
CA MET A 158 0.18 5.07 1.89
C MET A 158 -0.43 4.28 3.04
N PHE A 159 -0.23 4.74 4.27
CA PHE A 159 -0.67 4.04 5.47
C PHE A 159 -1.70 4.89 6.20
N PHE A 160 -2.81 4.31 6.61
CA PHE A 160 -3.83 5.03 7.35
C PHE A 160 -4.52 4.13 8.35
N THR A 161 -4.92 4.76 9.45
CA THR A 161 -5.70 4.12 10.51
C THR A 161 -7.07 3.68 9.99
N ARG A 162 -7.67 2.68 10.65
CA ARG A 162 -9.07 2.33 10.41
C ARG A 162 -10.01 3.52 10.64
N ALA A 163 -9.73 4.36 11.63
CA ALA A 163 -10.51 5.58 11.88
C ALA A 163 -10.52 6.53 10.67
N ALA A 164 -9.37 6.69 9.99
CA ALA A 164 -9.31 7.46 8.73
C ALA A 164 -10.09 6.76 7.60
N PHE A 165 -9.96 5.44 7.48
CA PHE A 165 -10.64 4.66 6.45
C PHE A 165 -12.17 4.76 6.54
N GLU A 166 -12.73 4.64 7.74
CA GLU A 166 -14.19 4.70 7.97
C GLU A 166 -14.78 6.07 7.57
N ILE A 167 -13.97 7.14 7.63
CA ILE A 167 -14.36 8.48 7.18
C ILE A 167 -14.24 8.63 5.66
N VAL A 168 -13.13 8.15 5.09
CA VAL A 168 -12.72 8.42 3.70
C VAL A 168 -13.42 7.52 2.70
N LEU A 169 -13.48 6.21 2.96
CA LEU A 169 -13.92 5.22 1.96
C LEU A 169 -15.37 5.47 1.47
N PRO A 170 -16.35 5.81 2.33
CA PRO A 170 -17.72 6.10 1.87
C PRO A 170 -17.80 7.33 0.95
N LYS A 171 -16.90 8.29 1.13
CA LYS A 171 -16.85 9.56 0.38
C LYS A 171 -16.10 9.44 -0.95
N LEU A 172 -15.15 8.52 -1.03
CA LEU A 172 -14.36 8.25 -2.23
C LEU A 172 -15.29 8.05 -3.46
N TYR A 173 -14.95 8.65 -4.60
CA TYR A 173 -15.74 8.64 -5.86
C TYR A 173 -17.14 9.28 -5.84
N ASN A 174 -17.61 9.76 -4.69
CA ASN A 174 -18.93 10.39 -4.58
C ASN A 174 -18.80 11.87 -4.20
N GLN A 175 -18.07 12.14 -3.11
CA GLN A 175 -17.92 13.47 -2.52
C GLN A 175 -16.48 13.99 -2.64
N CYS A 176 -15.51 13.09 -2.75
CA CYS A 176 -14.11 13.46 -2.87
C CYS A 176 -13.74 13.82 -4.33
N PRO A 177 -12.88 14.83 -4.54
CA PRO A 177 -12.32 15.12 -5.85
C PRO A 177 -11.63 13.89 -6.45
N PHE A 178 -11.92 13.62 -7.72
CA PHE A 178 -11.33 12.50 -8.45
C PHE A 178 -10.12 12.97 -9.25
N SER A 179 -9.03 12.21 -9.18
CA SER A 179 -7.90 12.28 -10.12
C SER A 179 -7.73 10.91 -10.79
N LYS A 180 -7.09 10.88 -11.95
CA LYS A 180 -6.65 9.63 -12.57
C LYS A 180 -5.63 8.87 -11.71
N TYR A 181 -4.92 9.55 -10.81
CA TYR A 181 -3.97 8.97 -9.87
C TYR A 181 -4.65 8.68 -8.52
N ASN A 182 -4.32 7.53 -7.92
CA ASN A 182 -4.98 7.06 -6.68
C ASN A 182 -4.55 7.87 -5.46
N ASP A 183 -3.27 8.12 -5.32
CA ASP A 183 -2.65 8.88 -4.25
C ASP A 183 -3.14 10.34 -4.22
N VAL A 184 -3.25 10.99 -5.38
CA VAL A 184 -3.84 12.33 -5.51
C VAL A 184 -5.32 12.31 -5.13
N THR A 185 -6.09 11.30 -5.58
CA THR A 185 -7.51 11.15 -5.20
C THR A 185 -7.66 10.97 -3.69
N LEU A 186 -6.82 10.13 -3.08
CA LEU A 186 -6.83 9.91 -1.63
C LEU A 186 -6.41 11.17 -0.87
N GLY A 187 -5.34 11.85 -1.29
CA GLY A 187 -4.86 13.08 -0.68
C GLY A 187 -5.93 14.18 -0.67
N ALA A 188 -6.64 14.35 -1.79
CA ALA A 188 -7.77 15.28 -1.86
C ALA A 188 -8.90 14.86 -0.91
N CYS A 189 -9.22 13.56 -0.85
CA CYS A 189 -10.26 13.01 0.01
C CYS A 189 -9.94 13.15 1.51
N LEU A 190 -8.67 12.95 1.89
CA LEU A 190 -8.15 13.16 3.24
C LEU A 190 -8.25 14.64 3.63
N THR A 191 -7.90 15.54 2.70
CA THR A 191 -7.97 17.00 2.90
C THR A 191 -9.40 17.44 3.23
N ILE A 192 -10.38 17.08 2.38
CA ILE A 192 -11.79 17.48 2.62
C ILE A 192 -12.42 16.78 3.82
N SER A 193 -11.83 15.66 4.25
CA SER A 193 -12.30 14.89 5.41
C SER A 193 -11.63 15.30 6.71
N HIS A 194 -10.74 16.30 6.68
CA HIS A 194 -9.96 16.75 7.83
C HIS A 194 -9.21 15.61 8.55
N VAL A 195 -8.75 14.62 7.78
CA VAL A 195 -7.90 13.55 8.30
C VAL A 195 -6.49 14.08 8.46
N GLU A 196 -5.88 13.79 9.61
CA GLU A 196 -4.50 14.21 9.89
C GLU A 196 -3.52 13.48 8.97
N ARG A 197 -2.56 14.21 8.42
CA ARG A 197 -1.54 13.69 7.50
C ARG A 197 -0.17 13.99 8.06
N VAL A 198 0.65 12.96 8.23
CA VAL A 198 2.00 13.09 8.78
C VAL A 198 3.03 12.66 7.75
N HIS A 199 3.96 13.57 7.46
CA HIS A 199 5.15 13.28 6.66
C HIS A 199 6.19 12.56 7.54
N LEU A 200 6.74 11.46 7.04
CA LEU A 200 7.81 10.71 7.70
C LEU A 200 8.94 10.45 6.71
N SER A 201 10.15 10.88 7.04
CA SER A 201 11.35 10.73 6.19
C SER A 201 11.81 9.29 6.01
N SER A 202 11.28 8.36 6.82
CA SER A 202 11.53 6.92 6.68
C SER A 202 10.75 6.28 5.53
N PHE A 203 9.90 7.01 4.83
CA PHE A 203 9.19 6.56 3.64
C PHE A 203 9.79 7.26 2.43
N LEU A 204 10.26 6.52 1.44
CA LEU A 204 10.95 7.08 0.28
C LEU A 204 10.17 6.78 -1.00
N SER A 205 9.57 7.82 -1.62
CA SER A 205 8.83 7.71 -2.90
C SER A 205 9.74 7.47 -4.11
N PHE A 206 11.06 7.50 -3.93
CA PHE A 206 12.03 7.30 -4.99
C PHE A 206 13.23 6.53 -4.45
N ARG A 207 13.87 5.73 -5.31
CA ARG A 207 15.15 5.08 -5.00
C ARG A 207 16.24 6.13 -4.84
N PRO A 208 16.92 6.20 -3.67
CA PRO A 208 18.07 7.09 -3.49
C PRO A 208 19.21 6.75 -4.46
N VAL A 209 19.92 7.79 -4.92
CA VAL A 209 21.10 7.62 -5.80
C VAL A 209 22.16 6.76 -5.11
N ASN A 210 22.46 7.08 -3.84
CA ASN A 210 23.40 6.34 -3.01
C ASN A 210 22.64 5.43 -2.06
N LEU A 211 22.19 4.30 -2.57
CA LEU A 211 21.56 3.27 -1.75
C LEU A 211 22.64 2.55 -0.93
N THR A 212 22.58 2.69 0.39
CA THR A 212 23.50 2.03 1.31
C THR A 212 22.76 1.00 2.15
N PHE A 213 23.48 -0.01 2.62
CA PHE A 213 22.94 -1.00 3.55
C PHE A 213 22.29 -0.34 4.78
N THR A 214 23.00 0.61 5.40
CA THR A 214 22.50 1.37 6.56
C THR A 214 21.19 2.09 6.25
N LEU A 215 21.02 2.63 5.03
CA LEU A 215 19.77 3.27 4.65
C LEU A 215 18.64 2.24 4.54
N ILE A 216 18.88 1.13 3.82
CA ILE A 216 17.89 0.07 3.58
C ILE A 216 17.29 -0.48 4.88
N VAL A 217 18.12 -0.71 5.90
CA VAL A 217 17.67 -1.30 7.17
C VAL A 217 16.96 -0.33 8.11
N ASN A 218 17.14 0.99 7.93
CA ASN A 218 16.59 2.00 8.83
C ASN A 218 15.31 2.66 8.33
N VAL A 219 15.07 2.65 7.02
CA VAL A 219 13.84 3.20 6.43
C VAL A 219 12.71 2.16 6.45
N VAL A 220 11.49 2.66 6.47
CA VAL A 220 10.26 1.86 6.43
C VAL A 220 9.98 1.38 5.02
N SER A 221 10.10 2.25 4.02
CA SER A 221 9.82 1.89 2.63
C SER A 221 10.71 2.60 1.62
N ILE A 222 10.95 1.93 0.50
CA ILE A 222 11.69 2.47 -0.66
C ILE A 222 10.99 2.03 -1.94
N HIS A 223 10.58 2.99 -2.76
CA HIS A 223 10.05 2.76 -4.10
C HIS A 223 11.16 2.49 -5.12
N TYR A 224 10.82 1.79 -6.21
CA TYR A 224 11.73 1.44 -7.31
C TYR A 224 12.99 0.65 -6.89
N MET A 225 12.86 -0.22 -5.89
CA MET A 225 13.95 -1.14 -5.53
C MET A 225 14.16 -2.19 -6.64
N THR A 226 15.42 -2.42 -7.02
CA THR A 226 15.77 -3.48 -7.98
C THR A 226 15.90 -4.83 -7.29
N VAL A 227 15.91 -5.92 -8.05
CA VAL A 227 16.15 -7.27 -7.50
C VAL A 227 17.51 -7.34 -6.80
N ASP A 228 18.55 -6.71 -7.34
CA ASP A 228 19.87 -6.68 -6.73
C ASP A 228 19.86 -5.92 -5.41
N ASP A 229 19.13 -4.79 -5.34
CA ASP A 229 18.95 -4.05 -4.08
C ASP A 229 18.21 -4.88 -3.02
N MET A 230 17.22 -5.68 -3.45
CA MET A 230 16.46 -6.58 -2.58
C MET A 230 17.29 -7.77 -2.09
N GLN A 231 18.16 -8.33 -2.95
CA GLN A 231 19.10 -9.38 -2.56
C GLN A 231 20.13 -8.87 -1.55
N MET A 232 20.64 -7.65 -1.76
CA MET A 232 21.49 -6.98 -0.79
C MET A 232 20.83 -6.83 0.59
N ALA A 233 19.50 -6.68 0.64
CA ALA A 233 18.74 -6.60 1.88
C ALA A 233 18.51 -7.97 2.56
N SER A 234 18.32 -9.04 1.77
CA SER A 234 17.91 -10.36 2.28
C SER A 234 19.06 -11.18 2.89
N HIS A 235 20.32 -10.91 2.52
CA HIS A 235 21.51 -11.55 3.11
C HIS A 235 21.74 -11.25 4.60
N ILE A 236 20.85 -10.50 5.25
CA ILE A 236 20.96 -10.04 6.65
C ILE A 236 19.96 -10.74 7.59
N SER A 237 19.16 -11.68 7.08
CA SER A 237 18.18 -12.44 7.88
C SER A 237 18.71 -13.77 8.47
N THR A 238 20.03 -13.95 8.60
CA THR A 238 20.67 -15.07 9.32
C THR A 238 21.49 -14.57 10.49
#